data_AF-A0A369BQH4-F1
#
_entry.id   AF-A0A369BQH4-F1
#
_cell.length_a   1.000
_cell.length_b   1.000
_cell.length_c   1.000
_cell.angle_alpha   90.00
_cell.angle_beta   90.00
_cell.angle_gamma   90.00
#
_symmetry.space_group_name_H-M   'P 1'
#
loop_
_entity.id
_entity.type
_entity.pdbx_description
1 polymer ?
#
loop_
_entity_poly.entity_id
_entity_poly.type
_entity_poly.pdbx_seq_one_letter_code
_entity_poly.pdbx_strand_id
1 'polypeptide(L)'
;MSNVIEKLRELEAKANTSIYSRTVGDADWREIDDILDAYNPEGYEVDEVATRYGEGGRWTTREITTYKVTQTDGKTAYFTIDRERPATEMQDGGDFAYEIWEVVPREVTVTKYVPGRAAE
;
A
#
# COMPACT_ATOMS: atom_id res chain seq x y z
N MET A 1 22.48 -1.14 -7.64
CA MET A 1 21.22 -0.63 -7.06
C MET A 1 20.64 -1.73 -6.19
N SER A 2 20.25 -1.41 -4.97
CA SER A 2 19.58 -2.36 -4.08
C SER A 2 18.19 -2.67 -4.63
N ASN A 3 17.83 -3.95 -4.62
CA ASN A 3 16.53 -4.40 -5.09
C ASN A 3 15.44 -3.92 -4.12
N VAL A 4 14.59 -2.99 -4.55
CA VAL A 4 13.57 -2.37 -3.70
C VAL A 4 12.49 -3.36 -3.26
N ILE A 5 12.17 -4.33 -4.11
CA ILE A 5 11.22 -5.41 -3.76
C ILE A 5 11.78 -6.23 -2.59
N GLU A 6 13.07 -6.59 -2.63
CA GLU A 6 13.71 -7.31 -1.53
C GLU A 6 13.74 -6.46 -0.26
N LYS A 7 14.01 -5.16 -0.39
CA LYS A 7 14.00 -4.24 0.75
C LYS A 7 12.62 -4.13 1.40
N LEU A 8 11.54 -4.08 0.62
CA LEU A 8 10.18 -4.09 1.14
C LEU A 8 9.83 -5.41 1.84
N ARG A 9 10.32 -6.55 1.31
CA ARG A 9 10.21 -7.87 1.99
C ARG A 9 10.97 -7.93 3.30
N GLU A 10 12.15 -7.31 3.37
CA GLU A 10 12.92 -7.20 4.62
C GLU A 10 12.15 -6.37 5.67
N LEU A 11 11.55 -5.26 5.26
CA LEU A 11 10.73 -4.41 6.13
C LEU A 11 9.45 -5.12 6.58
N GLU A 12 8.78 -5.86 5.69
CA GLU A 12 7.65 -6.73 6.04
C GLU A 12 8.05 -7.80 7.08
N ALA A 13 9.18 -8.47 6.87
CA ALA A 13 9.66 -9.50 7.80
C ALA A 13 9.94 -8.94 9.21
N LYS A 14 10.48 -7.71 9.29
CA LYS A 14 10.65 -7.01 10.57
C LYS A 14 9.29 -6.71 11.22
N ALA A 15 8.32 -6.22 10.45
CA ALA A 15 6.97 -5.92 10.95
C ALA A 15 6.27 -7.17 11.52
N ASN A 16 6.48 -8.32 10.87
CA ASN A 16 5.91 -9.61 11.28
C ASN A 16 6.65 -10.25 12.47
N THR A 17 7.75 -9.66 12.95
CA THR A 17 8.48 -10.15 14.14
C THR A 17 7.81 -9.70 15.45
N SER A 18 6.91 -8.71 15.41
CA SER A 18 6.07 -8.35 16.56
C SER A 18 4.97 -9.39 16.74
N ILE A 19 5.06 -10.17 17.83
CA ILE A 19 4.22 -11.35 18.11
C ILE A 19 2.72 -11.00 18.28
N TYR A 20 2.40 -9.73 18.48
CA TYR A 20 1.04 -9.26 18.79
C TYR A 20 0.40 -8.38 17.71
N SER A 21 1.16 -7.95 16.70
CA SER A 21 0.65 -7.09 15.64
C SER A 21 1.60 -7.10 14.45
N ARG A 22 1.09 -7.03 13.22
CA ARG A 22 1.93 -6.85 12.01
C ARG A 22 2.39 -5.39 11.86
N THR A 23 2.50 -4.69 12.98
CA THR A 23 2.72 -3.25 13.00
C THR A 23 4.19 -2.97 12.78
N VAL A 24 4.46 -2.05 11.85
CA VAL A 24 5.77 -1.53 11.53
C VAL A 24 6.16 -0.47 12.59
N GLY A 25 7.41 -0.47 13.04
CA GLY A 25 7.92 0.55 13.97
C GLY A 25 8.12 1.91 13.30
N ASP A 26 8.20 2.97 14.12
CA ASP A 26 8.31 4.38 13.70
C ASP A 26 9.40 4.71 12.65
N ALA A 27 10.51 3.98 12.67
CA ALA A 27 11.61 4.18 11.74
C ALA A 27 11.36 3.44 10.41
N ASP A 28 10.82 2.23 10.47
CA ASP A 28 10.62 1.37 9.31
C ASP A 28 9.41 1.87 8.47
N TRP A 29 8.35 2.44 9.06
CA TRP A 29 7.20 2.92 8.26
C TRP A 29 7.55 4.15 7.42
N ARG A 30 8.39 5.06 7.94
CA ARG A 30 8.87 6.22 7.17
C ARG A 30 9.66 5.76 5.95
N GLU A 31 10.47 4.73 6.12
CA GLU A 31 11.24 4.15 5.02
C GLU A 31 10.34 3.48 3.97
N ILE A 32 9.24 2.85 4.39
CA ILE A 32 8.23 2.31 3.45
C ILE A 32 7.51 3.47 2.73
N ASP A 33 7.08 4.49 3.46
CA ASP A 33 6.40 5.67 2.89
C ASP A 33 7.31 6.38 1.88
N ASP A 34 8.59 6.58 2.20
CA ASP A 34 9.59 7.16 1.30
C ASP A 34 9.78 6.33 0.02
N ILE A 35 9.67 5.01 0.09
CA ILE A 35 9.78 4.12 -1.08
C ILE A 35 8.51 4.19 -1.94
N LEU A 36 7.33 4.23 -1.33
CA LEU A 36 6.05 4.12 -2.01
C LEU A 36 5.48 5.47 -2.48
N ASP A 37 5.79 6.55 -1.76
CA ASP A 37 5.39 7.93 -2.08
C ASP A 37 6.45 8.66 -2.94
N ALA A 38 7.63 8.05 -3.16
CA ALA A 38 8.64 8.60 -4.05
C ALA A 38 8.03 8.83 -5.45
N TYR A 39 7.91 10.11 -5.82
CA TYR A 39 7.51 10.50 -7.16
C TYR A 39 8.64 10.15 -8.14
N ASN A 40 8.53 8.98 -8.77
CA ASN A 40 9.40 8.51 -9.85
C ASN A 40 10.89 8.28 -9.45
N PRO A 41 11.17 7.32 -8.56
CA PRO A 41 12.51 7.05 -8.06
C PRO A 41 13.42 6.42 -9.14
N GLU A 42 14.72 6.73 -9.11
CA GLU A 42 15.67 6.15 -10.06
C GLU A 42 15.81 4.63 -9.85
N GLY A 43 15.32 3.85 -10.82
CA GLY A 43 15.54 2.39 -10.87
C GLY A 43 14.31 1.51 -10.60
N TYR A 44 13.15 2.10 -10.30
CA TYR A 44 11.87 1.39 -10.15
C TYR A 44 10.67 2.34 -10.33
N GLU A 45 9.51 1.77 -10.61
CA GLU A 45 8.22 2.47 -10.76
C GLU A 45 7.26 1.96 -9.68
N VAL A 46 6.46 2.87 -9.12
CA VAL A 46 5.43 2.55 -8.13
C VAL A 46 4.08 3.05 -8.67
N ASP A 47 3.13 2.14 -8.81
CA ASP A 47 1.74 2.45 -9.17
C ASP A 47 0.81 2.15 -7.98
N GLU A 48 -0.05 3.08 -7.62
CA GLU A 48 -1.22 2.78 -6.77
C GLU A 48 -2.26 2.03 -7.61
N VAL A 49 -2.57 0.78 -7.27
CA VAL A 49 -3.48 -0.07 -8.07
C VAL A 49 -4.87 -0.21 -7.47
N ALA A 50 -5.00 -0.06 -6.15
CA ALA A 50 -6.29 -0.13 -5.47
C ALA A 50 -6.20 0.56 -4.10
N THR A 51 -7.22 1.36 -3.79
CA THR A 51 -7.38 1.97 -2.46
C THR A 51 -8.79 1.68 -1.96
N ARG A 52 -8.89 1.25 -0.71
CA ARG A 52 -10.16 1.05 -0.01
C ARG A 52 -10.09 1.64 1.39
N TYR A 53 -11.19 2.24 1.80
CA TYR A 53 -11.36 2.75 3.15
C TYR A 53 -12.14 1.72 3.97
N GLY A 54 -11.58 1.36 5.13
CA GLY A 54 -12.20 0.49 6.11
C GLY A 54 -12.82 1.27 7.26
N GLU A 55 -13.54 0.57 8.13
CA GLU A 55 -13.98 1.12 9.40
C GLU A 55 -12.75 1.28 10.32
N GLY A 56 -12.49 2.51 10.76
CA GLY A 56 -11.59 2.77 11.87
C GLY A 56 -12.34 2.87 13.19
N GLY A 57 -11.67 3.38 14.22
CA GLY A 57 -12.27 3.66 15.51
C GLY A 57 -13.12 4.93 15.50
N ARG A 58 -13.61 5.32 16.69
CA ARG A 58 -14.40 6.55 16.87
C ARG A 58 -13.71 7.83 16.34
N TRP A 59 -12.38 7.82 16.26
CA TRP A 59 -11.55 8.96 15.88
C TRP A 59 -10.57 8.63 14.75
N THR A 60 -10.62 7.43 14.20
CA THR A 60 -9.66 6.95 13.20
C THR A 60 -10.39 6.41 11.98
N THR A 61 -9.73 6.46 10.84
CA THR A 61 -10.16 5.84 9.60
C THR A 61 -9.06 4.88 9.17
N ARG A 62 -9.47 3.71 8.67
CA ARG A 62 -8.52 2.74 8.13
C ARG A 62 -8.41 2.93 6.62
N GLU A 63 -7.20 3.11 6.12
CA GLU A 63 -6.90 3.24 4.69
C GLU A 63 -6.05 2.05 4.28
N ILE A 64 -6.52 1.28 3.29
CA ILE A 64 -5.84 0.10 2.79
C ILE A 64 -5.53 0.33 1.33
N THR A 65 -4.24 0.49 1.02
CA THR A 65 -3.75 0.81 -0.32
C THR A 65 -2.83 -0.28 -0.82
N THR A 66 -3.06 -0.76 -2.03
CA THR A 66 -2.20 -1.71 -2.71
C THR A 66 -1.37 -0.99 -3.75
N TYR A 67 -0.05 -1.16 -3.66
CA TYR A 67 0.94 -0.64 -4.60
C TYR A 67 1.52 -1.77 -5.44
N LYS A 68 1.78 -1.47 -6.70
CA LYS A 68 2.57 -2.30 -7.62
C LYS A 68 3.95 -1.68 -7.75
N VAL A 69 4.98 -2.44 -7.45
CA VAL A 69 6.38 -2.03 -7.56
C VAL A 69 7.02 -2.76 -8.72
N THR A 70 7.48 -2.03 -9.73
CA THR A 70 8.10 -2.56 -10.95
C THR A 70 9.57 -2.15 -10.99
N GLN A 71 10.49 -3.10 -11.01
CA GLN A 71 11.91 -2.80 -11.20
C GLN A 71 12.29 -2.64 -12.67
N THR A 72 13.43 -1.98 -12.90
CA THR A 72 14.03 -1.81 -14.23
C THR A 72 14.32 -3.12 -14.97
N ASP A 73 14.51 -4.23 -14.24
CA ASP A 73 14.68 -5.57 -14.82
C ASP A 73 13.34 -6.25 -15.19
N GLY A 74 12.22 -5.56 -15.03
CA GLY A 74 10.86 -6.02 -15.34
C GLY A 74 10.20 -6.84 -14.23
N LYS A 75 10.89 -7.11 -13.11
CA LYS A 75 10.26 -7.80 -11.98
C LYS A 75 9.23 -6.91 -11.31
N THR A 76 8.06 -7.49 -11.06
CA THR A 76 6.95 -6.79 -10.40
C THR A 76 6.57 -7.51 -9.11
N ALA A 77 6.31 -6.77 -8.05
CA ALA A 77 5.69 -7.26 -6.82
C ALA A 77 4.59 -6.30 -6.37
N TYR A 78 3.68 -6.79 -5.54
CA TYR A 78 2.57 -6.00 -5.04
C TYR A 78 2.58 -6.02 -3.53
N PHE A 79 2.45 -4.86 -2.92
CA PHE A 79 2.45 -4.70 -1.47
C PHE A 79 1.19 -3.97 -1.07
N THR A 80 0.52 -4.47 -0.03
CA THR A 80 -0.62 -3.78 0.58
C THR A 80 -0.15 -3.13 1.86
N ILE A 81 -0.48 -1.86 2.00
CA ILE A 81 -0.30 -1.05 3.20
C ILE A 81 -1.66 -0.86 3.85
N ASP A 82 -1.69 -0.97 5.16
CA ASP A 82 -2.86 -0.71 5.99
C ASP A 82 -2.51 0.31 7.07
N ARG A 83 -3.12 1.49 6.96
CA ARG A 83 -2.86 2.63 7.83
C ARG A 83 -4.11 2.95 8.63
N GLU A 84 -3.97 3.05 9.93
CA GLU A 84 -4.99 3.68 10.77
C GLU A 84 -4.64 5.16 10.93
N ARG A 85 -5.33 6.03 10.20
CA ARG A 85 -5.13 7.48 10.20
C ARG A 85 -6.15 8.20 11.06
N PRO A 86 -5.88 9.42 11.54
CA PRO A 86 -6.90 10.23 12.18
C PRO A 86 -8.04 10.57 11.20
N ALA A 87 -9.29 10.52 11.68
CA ALA A 87 -10.47 10.79 10.86
C ALA A 87 -10.63 12.28 10.48
N THR A 88 -9.89 13.18 11.13
CA THR A 88 -9.92 14.63 10.89
C THR A 88 -8.53 15.25 10.97
N GLU A 89 -8.24 16.24 10.13
CA GLU A 89 -7.01 17.07 10.10
C GLU A 89 -6.60 17.65 11.47
N MET A 90 -7.54 17.78 12.43
CA MET A 90 -7.28 18.30 13.77
C MET A 90 -6.42 17.39 14.66
N GLN A 91 -6.06 16.19 14.19
CA GLN A 91 -5.15 15.25 14.85
C GLN A 91 -3.93 14.95 13.98
N ASP A 92 -3.45 15.96 13.27
CA ASP A 92 -2.26 15.86 12.43
C ASP A 92 -1.06 15.33 13.23
N GLY A 93 -0.42 14.25 12.74
CA GLY A 93 0.86 13.80 13.28
C GLY A 93 1.08 12.31 13.56
N GLY A 94 0.19 11.38 13.17
CA GLY A 94 0.57 9.97 13.28
C GLY A 94 -0.39 8.96 12.64
N ASP A 95 0.19 8.01 11.92
CA ASP A 95 -0.46 6.71 11.72
C ASP A 95 -0.48 5.98 13.07
N PHE A 96 -1.68 5.64 13.56
CA PHE A 96 -1.86 4.91 14.82
C PHE A 96 -1.51 3.42 14.68
N ALA A 97 -1.57 2.91 13.45
CA ALA A 97 -1.08 1.60 13.07
C ALA A 97 -0.64 1.65 11.60
N TYR A 98 0.45 0.96 11.30
CA TYR A 98 0.98 0.81 9.95
C TYR A 98 1.33 -0.66 9.75
N GLU A 99 0.67 -1.35 8.81
CA GLU A 99 0.96 -2.74 8.47
C GLU A 99 1.31 -2.84 6.98
N ILE A 100 2.19 -3.78 6.64
CA ILE A 100 2.58 -4.10 5.26
C ILE A 100 2.54 -5.61 5.05
N TRP A 101 2.10 -6.06 3.87
CA TRP A 101 2.31 -7.44 3.43
C TRP A 101 2.36 -7.56 1.90
N GLU A 102 3.17 -8.49 1.40
CA GLU A 102 3.18 -8.83 -0.04
C GLU A 102 1.87 -9.54 -0.43
N VAL A 103 1.30 -9.17 -1.57
CA VAL A 103 0.09 -9.77 -2.13
C VAL A 103 0.34 -10.30 -3.53
N VAL A 104 -0.29 -11.43 -3.86
CA VAL A 104 -0.32 -11.93 -5.23
C VAL A 104 -1.64 -11.49 -5.85
N PRO A 105 -1.64 -10.63 -6.89
CA PRO A 105 -2.88 -10.21 -7.53
C PRO A 105 -3.54 -11.43 -8.17
N ARG A 106 -4.87 -11.51 -8.03
CA ARG A 106 -5.67 -12.55 -8.69
C ARG A 106 -6.21 -11.99 -9.99
N GLU A 107 -6.05 -12.72 -11.08
CA GLU A 107 -6.78 -12.42 -12.31
C GLU A 107 -8.29 -12.53 -12.06
N VAL A 108 -9.02 -11.48 -12.45
CA VAL A 108 -10.48 -11.45 -12.36
C VAL A 108 -11.08 -10.99 -13.69
N THR A 109 -12.17 -11.62 -14.08
CA THR A 109 -12.93 -11.23 -15.29
C THR A 109 -13.97 -10.16 -14.90
N VAL A 110 -13.83 -8.95 -15.43
CA VAL A 110 -14.79 -7.85 -15.22
C VAL A 110 -15.75 -7.78 -16.40
N THR A 111 -17.05 -8.01 -16.15
CA THR A 111 -18.10 -7.77 -17.16
C THR A 111 -18.61 -6.34 -17.03
N LYS A 112 -18.33 -5.49 -18.02
CA LYS A 112 -18.87 -4.11 -18.09
C LYS A 112 -20.08 -4.08 -19.01
N TYR A 113 -21.24 -3.67 -18.48
CA TYR A 113 -22.43 -3.40 -19.30
C TYR A 113 -22.36 -1.96 -19.81
N VAL A 114 -22.40 -1.79 -21.13
CA VAL A 114 -22.40 -0.47 -21.78
C VAL A 114 -23.84 -0.14 -22.19
N PRO A 115 -24.37 1.06 -21.86
CA PRO A 115 -25.69 1.47 -22.33
C PRO A 115 -25.70 1.52 -23.86
N GLY A 116 -26.61 0.77 -24.50
CA GLY A 116 -26.81 0.85 -25.94
C GLY A 116 -27.33 2.23 -26.31
N ARG A 117 -26.72 2.91 -27.28
CA ARG A 117 -27.30 4.11 -27.89
C ARG A 117 -28.69 3.72 -28.43
N ALA A 118 -29.74 4.37 -27.94
CA ALA A 118 -31.00 4.39 -28.65
C ALA A 118 -30.74 5.03 -30.02
N ALA A 119 -31.19 4.37 -31.09
CA ALA A 119 -31.18 4.96 -32.41
C ALA A 119 -32.21 6.11 -32.43
N GLU A 120 -31.74 7.33 -32.61
CA GLU A 120 -32.53 8.46 -33.12
C GLU A 120 -32.11 8.75 -34.56
#